data_AF-Q1QHS0-F1
#
_entry.id   AF-Q1QHS0-F1
#
_cell.length_a   1.000
_cell.length_b   1.000
_cell.length_c   1.000
_cell.angle_alpha   90.00
_cell.angle_beta   90.00
_cell.angle_gamma   90.00
#
_symmetry.space_group_name_H-M   'P 1'
#
loop_
_entity.id
_entity.type
_entity.pdbx_description
1 polymer ?
#
loop_
_entity_poly.entity_id
_entity_poly.type
_entity_poly.pdbx_seq_one_letter_code
_entity_poly.pdbx_strand_id
1 'polypeptide(L)'
;MILVGIDDTDNLESHGTGYLSRQLGALIAASGIARVDEITRHQLLFDRRIPYTSHNSSLCLRVELQSGDTSALVNMCRTYLLENSAVGSDAGLCIAAWSDVRPVVEDFGFKAKKEILTQDQARDLARREGLFLEGLTGDHGGVIGALAAVGLRKSGRDGRIAWRPGLRETRGIVTGAHLLTHSGIDAIRQVHSGEPVDASDRISVNPWPRGVMIDGRAVLLVEPTGNPNEQCQWQLAPKDILRQY
;
A
#
# COMPACT_ATOMS: atom_id res chain seq x y z
N MET A 1 4.83 -2.08 -16.27
CA MET A 1 4.63 -1.91 -14.82
C MET A 1 5.15 -0.57 -14.29
N ILE A 2 4.28 0.20 -13.64
CA ILE A 2 4.54 1.49 -13.00
C ILE A 2 4.11 1.44 -11.53
N LEU A 3 4.83 2.16 -10.68
CA LEU A 3 4.47 2.43 -9.29
C LEU A 3 4.00 3.88 -9.15
N VAL A 4 2.89 4.07 -8.44
CA VAL A 4 2.31 5.38 -8.13
C VAL A 4 2.21 5.50 -6.61
N GLY A 5 3.15 6.23 -6.01
CA GLY A 5 3.19 6.57 -4.60
C GLY A 5 2.42 7.85 -4.31
N ILE A 6 1.57 7.83 -3.28
CA ILE A 6 0.86 8.99 -2.76
C ILE A 6 0.96 9.06 -1.24
N ASP A 7 0.93 10.27 -0.70
CA ASP A 7 0.85 10.50 0.74
C ASP A 7 0.20 11.85 1.06
N ASP A 8 -0.22 12.00 2.32
CA ASP A 8 -0.70 13.26 2.92
C ASP A 8 -1.84 13.92 2.13
N THR A 9 -2.91 13.16 1.89
CA THR A 9 -4.06 13.63 1.11
C THR A 9 -5.30 13.89 1.97
N ASP A 10 -5.20 13.67 3.29
CA ASP A 10 -6.32 13.69 4.22
C ASP A 10 -6.05 14.60 5.42
N ASN A 11 -7.13 15.03 6.06
CA ASN A 11 -7.15 15.68 7.36
C ASN A 11 -8.10 14.93 8.33
N LEU A 12 -8.23 15.43 9.56
CA LEU A 12 -9.04 14.80 10.62
C LEU A 12 -10.55 14.71 10.32
N GLU A 13 -11.06 15.52 9.39
CA GLU A 13 -12.49 15.61 9.05
C GLU A 13 -12.83 14.91 7.72
N SER A 14 -11.82 14.52 6.96
CA SER A 14 -11.96 13.92 5.63
C SER A 14 -11.84 12.39 5.63
N HIS A 15 -12.10 11.76 4.49
CA HIS A 15 -11.75 10.35 4.29
C HIS A 15 -10.23 10.18 4.18
N GLY A 16 -9.67 9.21 4.92
CA GLY A 16 -8.22 9.01 4.95
C GLY A 16 -7.59 8.64 3.61
N THR A 17 -6.27 8.81 3.48
CA THR A 17 -5.45 8.57 2.26
C THR A 17 -5.79 7.27 1.53
N GLY A 18 -6.03 6.19 2.29
CA GLY A 18 -6.34 4.89 1.70
C GLY A 18 -7.72 4.74 1.09
N TYR A 19 -8.67 5.61 1.43
CA TYR A 19 -9.92 5.72 0.66
C TYR A 19 -9.64 6.38 -0.69
N LEU A 20 -8.97 7.53 -0.67
CA LEU A 20 -8.63 8.30 -1.86
C LEU A 20 -7.79 7.48 -2.85
N SER A 21 -6.82 6.70 -2.37
CA SER A 21 -6.01 5.81 -3.22
C SER A 21 -6.86 4.78 -3.99
N ARG A 22 -7.92 4.24 -3.37
CA ARG A 22 -8.80 3.24 -4.00
C ARG A 22 -9.70 3.89 -5.04
N GLN A 23 -10.17 5.11 -4.78
CA GLN A 23 -10.92 5.89 -5.75
C GLN A 23 -10.05 6.26 -6.95
N LEU A 24 -8.80 6.69 -6.72
CA LEU A 24 -7.82 6.90 -7.79
C LEU A 24 -7.57 5.61 -8.58
N GLY A 25 -7.39 4.46 -7.91
CA GLY A 25 -7.21 3.17 -8.57
C GLY A 25 -8.41 2.79 -9.45
N ALA A 26 -9.64 3.01 -8.96
CA ALA A 26 -10.85 2.77 -9.74
C ALA A 26 -10.95 3.71 -10.96
N LEU A 27 -10.59 4.99 -10.80
CA LEU A 27 -10.55 5.96 -11.89
C LEU A 27 -9.53 5.57 -12.97
N ILE A 28 -8.32 5.19 -12.57
CA ILE A 28 -7.27 4.71 -13.50
C ILE A 28 -7.78 3.50 -14.29
N ALA A 29 -8.37 2.51 -13.61
CA ALA A 29 -8.89 1.33 -14.26
C ALA A 29 -10.03 1.65 -15.25
N ALA A 30 -10.96 2.54 -14.87
CA ALA A 30 -12.08 2.95 -15.71
C ALA A 30 -11.65 3.76 -16.95
N SER A 31 -10.53 4.49 -16.87
CA SER A 31 -10.02 5.28 -17.98
C SER A 31 -9.41 4.47 -19.12
N GLY A 32 -9.05 3.21 -18.87
CA GLY A 32 -8.31 2.38 -19.81
C GLY A 32 -6.83 2.76 -19.98
N ILE A 33 -6.29 3.73 -19.23
CA ILE A 33 -4.86 4.10 -19.29
C ILE A 33 -3.97 2.98 -18.74
N ALA A 34 -4.41 2.36 -17.64
CA ALA A 34 -3.67 1.29 -16.98
C ALA A 34 -4.62 0.30 -16.30
N ARG A 35 -4.17 -0.94 -16.18
CA ARG A 35 -4.78 -1.90 -15.26
C ARG A 35 -4.17 -1.71 -13.88
N VAL A 36 -4.99 -1.60 -12.84
CA VAL A 36 -4.50 -1.56 -11.45
C VAL A 36 -4.41 -2.99 -10.92
N ASP A 37 -3.21 -3.42 -10.56
CA ASP A 37 -2.98 -4.78 -10.07
C ASP A 37 -3.15 -4.86 -8.55
N GLU A 38 -2.68 -3.84 -7.82
CA GLU A 38 -2.81 -3.78 -6.36
C GLU A 38 -2.65 -2.36 -5.81
N ILE A 39 -3.02 -2.20 -4.54
CA ILE A 39 -2.70 -1.04 -3.72
C ILE A 39 -2.14 -1.53 -2.38
N THR A 40 -0.99 -0.98 -1.99
CA THR A 40 -0.32 -1.25 -0.71
C THR A 40 -0.33 -0.01 0.17
N ARG A 41 -0.41 -0.22 1.48
CA ARG A 41 -0.33 0.84 2.50
C ARG A 41 0.88 0.57 3.39
N HIS A 42 1.74 1.58 3.50
CA HIS A 42 2.98 1.54 4.25
C HIS A 42 2.88 2.37 5.51
N GLN A 43 3.13 1.76 6.67
CA GLN A 43 3.24 2.49 7.91
C GLN A 43 4.58 3.22 7.96
N LEU A 44 4.59 4.54 8.12
CA LEU A 44 5.79 5.35 8.32
C LEU A 44 6.04 5.60 9.81
N LEU A 45 7.11 6.33 10.14
CA LEU A 45 7.53 6.59 11.52
C LEU A 45 6.42 7.27 12.36
N PHE A 46 6.12 6.71 13.53
CA PHE A 46 5.34 7.42 14.54
C PHE A 46 6.27 8.28 15.40
N ASP A 47 6.21 9.59 15.19
CA ASP A 47 6.95 10.56 15.99
C ASP A 47 6.11 11.82 16.19
N ARG A 48 6.07 12.35 17.41
CA ARG A 48 5.32 13.57 17.77
C ARG A 48 5.74 14.83 16.99
N ARG A 49 6.92 14.81 16.37
CA ARG A 49 7.46 15.91 15.56
C ARG A 49 6.94 15.88 14.12
N ILE A 50 6.28 14.79 13.70
CA ILE A 50 5.67 14.64 12.38
C ILE A 50 4.16 14.90 12.53
N PRO A 51 3.59 15.89 11.83
CA PRO A 51 2.14 16.02 11.72
C PRO A 51 1.54 14.81 11.00
N TYR A 52 0.50 14.20 11.55
CA TYR A 52 -0.28 13.15 10.88
C TYR A 52 -1.72 13.14 11.41
N THR A 53 -2.64 12.51 10.67
CA THR A 53 -4.04 12.36 11.08
C THR A 53 -4.21 11.23 12.11
N SER A 54 -5.00 10.20 11.81
CA SER A 54 -5.06 8.99 12.62
C SER A 54 -3.81 8.11 12.44
N HIS A 55 -3.16 8.19 11.28
CA HIS A 55 -2.04 7.34 10.91
C HIS A 55 -1.04 8.14 10.06
N ASN A 56 0.26 7.99 10.33
CA ASN A 56 1.30 8.41 9.39
C ASN A 56 1.54 7.27 8.38
N SER A 57 0.83 7.26 7.25
CA SER A 57 0.95 6.17 6.29
C SER A 57 0.76 6.61 4.85
N SER A 58 1.70 6.22 3.99
CA SER A 58 1.64 6.42 2.56
C SER A 58 1.13 5.19 1.83
N LEU A 59 0.77 5.36 0.55
CA LEU A 59 0.21 4.30 -0.28
C LEU A 59 0.88 4.22 -1.64
N CYS A 60 1.02 3.00 -2.15
CA CYS A 60 1.55 2.75 -3.49
C CYS A 60 0.57 1.89 -4.28
N LEU A 61 0.17 2.38 -5.46
CA LEU A 61 -0.51 1.58 -6.46
C LEU A 61 0.53 0.94 -7.37
N ARG A 62 0.34 -0.33 -7.73
CA ARG A 62 1.08 -0.98 -8.82
C ARG A 62 0.14 -1.14 -10.01
N VAL A 63 0.54 -0.56 -11.14
CA VAL A 63 -0.28 -0.52 -12.33
C VAL A 63 0.48 -1.03 -13.55
N GLU A 64 -0.24 -1.65 -14.47
CA GLU A 64 0.27 -2.03 -15.78
C GLU A 64 -0.29 -1.06 -16.81
N LEU A 65 0.56 -0.16 -17.32
CA LEU A 65 0.16 0.76 -18.38
C LEU A 65 -0.21 -0.01 -19.65
N GLN A 66 -1.22 0.48 -20.36
CA GLN A 66 -1.55 -0.04 -21.69
C GLN A 66 -0.57 0.46 -22.77
N SER A 67 -0.02 1.67 -22.58
CA SER A 67 1.03 2.25 -23.43
C SER A 67 2.34 2.38 -22.67
N GLY A 68 3.46 2.61 -23.37
CA GLY A 68 4.74 2.88 -22.70
C GLY A 68 4.87 4.29 -22.09
N ASP A 69 3.89 5.18 -22.33
CA ASP A 69 3.95 6.59 -21.95
C ASP A 69 3.21 6.85 -20.63
N THR A 70 3.93 7.39 -19.64
CA THR A 70 3.38 7.74 -18.33
C THR A 70 2.63 9.07 -18.30
N SER A 71 2.72 9.91 -19.34
CA SER A 71 2.21 11.30 -19.32
C SER A 71 0.72 11.39 -18.99
N ALA A 72 -0.10 10.53 -19.61
CA ALA A 72 -1.54 10.49 -19.33
C ALA A 72 -1.84 10.05 -17.89
N LEU A 73 -1.09 9.07 -17.36
CA LEU A 73 -1.22 8.61 -15.98
C LEU A 73 -0.80 9.71 -14.99
N VAL A 74 0.31 10.41 -15.26
CA VAL A 74 0.81 11.53 -14.45
C VAL A 74 -0.25 12.62 -14.36
N ASN A 75 -0.77 13.08 -15.50
CA ASN A 75 -1.78 14.13 -15.54
C ASN A 75 -3.06 13.72 -14.80
N MET A 76 -3.52 12.48 -14.98
CA MET A 76 -4.70 11.98 -14.28
C MET A 76 -4.50 11.94 -12.76
N CYS A 77 -3.37 11.39 -12.28
CA CYS A 77 -3.08 11.32 -10.86
C CYS A 77 -2.94 12.73 -10.25
N ARG A 78 -2.22 13.62 -10.93
CA ARG A 78 -2.06 15.02 -10.54
C ARG A 78 -3.41 15.72 -10.41
N THR A 79 -4.24 15.69 -11.46
CA THR A 79 -5.56 16.34 -11.46
C THR A 79 -6.44 15.78 -10.33
N TYR A 80 -6.53 14.46 -10.21
CA TYR A 80 -7.35 13.83 -9.19
C TYR A 80 -6.91 14.23 -7.77
N LEU A 81 -5.60 14.24 -7.49
CA LEU A 81 -5.08 14.63 -6.18
C LEU A 81 -5.30 16.11 -5.88
N LEU A 82 -5.11 17.00 -6.86
CA LEU A 82 -5.37 18.44 -6.69
C LEU A 82 -6.85 18.73 -6.37
N GLU A 83 -7.77 17.98 -6.97
CA GLU A 83 -9.22 18.20 -6.81
C GLU A 83 -9.79 17.55 -5.54
N ASN A 84 -9.18 16.46 -5.05
CA ASN A 84 -9.79 15.60 -4.02
C ASN A 84 -9.01 15.54 -2.70
N SER A 85 -7.79 16.07 -2.64
CA SER A 85 -7.04 16.13 -1.37
C SER A 85 -7.69 17.11 -0.42
N ALA A 86 -7.70 16.77 0.86
CA ALA A 86 -8.39 17.57 1.86
C ALA A 86 -7.75 18.96 2.01
N VAL A 87 -8.55 19.98 2.34
CA VAL A 87 -8.03 21.33 2.61
C VAL A 87 -7.02 21.25 3.75
N GLY A 88 -5.84 21.84 3.52
CA GLY A 88 -4.73 21.85 4.48
C GLY A 88 -3.86 20.57 4.49
N SER A 89 -4.10 19.62 3.59
CA SER A 89 -3.20 18.46 3.40
C SER A 89 -2.04 18.80 2.45
N ASP A 90 -0.95 18.05 2.57
CA ASP A 90 0.31 18.31 1.85
C ASP A 90 0.60 17.27 0.76
N ALA A 91 -0.38 16.99 -0.11
CA ALA A 91 -0.39 15.85 -1.02
C ALA A 91 0.90 15.71 -1.84
N GLY A 92 1.52 14.53 -1.77
CA GLY A 92 2.67 14.15 -2.58
C GLY A 92 2.32 13.10 -3.63
N LEU A 93 3.00 13.16 -4.78
CA LEU A 93 2.88 12.20 -5.87
C LEU A 93 4.26 11.78 -6.37
N CYS A 94 4.53 10.48 -6.35
CA CYS A 94 5.71 9.87 -6.96
C CYS A 94 5.29 8.86 -8.03
N ILE A 95 5.84 8.94 -9.24
CA ILE A 95 5.58 7.98 -10.32
C ILE A 95 6.91 7.46 -10.85
N ALA A 96 7.04 6.14 -10.90
CA ALA A 96 8.28 5.49 -11.33
C ALA A 96 7.99 4.20 -12.10
N ALA A 97 8.74 3.92 -13.17
CA ALA A 97 8.73 2.59 -13.75
C ALA A 97 9.38 1.60 -12.78
N TRP A 98 8.86 0.37 -12.74
CA TRP A 98 9.37 -0.64 -11.83
C TRP A 98 10.88 -0.87 -12.00
N SER A 99 11.41 -0.80 -13.22
CA SER A 99 12.83 -0.94 -13.55
C SER A 99 13.72 0.17 -13.00
N ASP A 100 13.16 1.35 -12.78
CA ASP A 100 13.92 2.57 -12.49
C ASP A 100 14.09 2.78 -10.98
N VAL A 101 13.28 2.08 -10.18
CA VAL A 101 13.40 2.12 -8.71
C VAL A 101 14.58 1.26 -8.28
N ARG A 102 15.70 1.94 -7.98
CA ARG A 102 16.95 1.33 -7.50
C ARG A 102 16.94 1.10 -5.99
N PRO A 103 17.85 0.25 -5.45
CA PRO A 103 17.90 -0.07 -4.01
C PRO A 103 17.98 1.16 -3.07
N VAL A 104 18.61 2.25 -3.50
CA VAL A 104 18.69 3.49 -2.70
C VAL A 104 17.32 4.12 -2.43
N VAL A 105 16.33 3.88 -3.29
CA VAL A 105 14.94 4.33 -3.10
C VAL A 105 14.20 3.39 -2.13
N GLU A 106 14.48 2.09 -2.19
CA GLU A 106 14.00 1.14 -1.17
C GLU A 106 14.54 1.52 0.22
N ASP A 107 15.83 1.82 0.31
CA ASP A 107 16.50 2.25 1.54
C ASP A 107 15.89 3.54 2.10
N PHE A 108 15.58 4.52 1.22
CA PHE A 108 14.86 5.73 1.62
C PHE A 108 13.49 5.40 2.23
N GLY A 109 12.76 4.48 1.61
CA GLY A 109 11.50 3.97 2.14
C GLY A 109 11.64 3.39 3.55
N PHE A 110 12.62 2.52 3.77
CA PHE A 110 12.86 1.93 5.10
C PHE A 110 13.36 2.96 6.13
N LYS A 111 14.11 3.98 5.71
CA LYS A 111 14.49 5.10 6.57
C LYS A 111 13.27 5.91 7.00
N ALA A 112 12.31 6.16 6.11
CA ALA A 112 11.08 6.89 6.44
C ALA A 112 10.22 6.19 7.52
N LYS A 113 10.43 4.87 7.73
CA LYS A 113 9.79 4.12 8.83
C LYS A 113 10.46 4.32 10.19
N LYS A 114 11.70 4.83 10.23
CA LYS A 114 12.58 4.83 11.41
C LYS A 114 13.14 6.21 11.78
N GLU A 115 13.21 7.12 10.82
CA GLU A 115 13.89 8.40 10.92
C GLU A 115 12.99 9.53 10.41
N ILE A 116 13.19 10.74 10.94
CA ILE A 116 12.59 11.95 10.39
C ILE A 116 13.43 12.37 9.19
N LEU A 117 12.80 12.36 8.01
CA LEU A 117 13.41 12.78 6.76
C LEU A 117 12.91 14.17 6.36
N THR A 118 13.61 14.80 5.42
CA THR A 118 13.25 16.14 4.89
C THR A 118 12.79 16.07 3.44
N GLN A 119 12.04 17.10 3.01
CA GLN A 119 11.63 17.22 1.61
C GLN A 119 12.83 17.32 0.66
N ASP A 120 13.90 18.02 1.06
CA ASP A 120 15.12 18.14 0.26
C ASP A 120 15.77 16.77 0.02
N GLN A 121 15.83 15.92 1.05
CA GLN A 121 16.34 14.55 0.89
C GLN A 121 15.51 13.75 -0.14
N ALA A 122 14.18 13.88 -0.11
CA ALA A 122 13.30 13.21 -1.06
C ALA A 122 13.49 13.74 -2.49
N ARG A 123 13.50 15.08 -2.65
CA ARG A 123 13.63 15.75 -3.95
C ARG A 123 15.00 15.52 -4.59
N ASP A 124 16.07 15.58 -3.79
CA ASP A 124 17.41 15.32 -4.28
C ASP A 124 17.58 13.86 -4.68
N LEU A 125 17.02 12.92 -3.92
CA LEU A 125 17.01 11.52 -4.32
C LEU A 125 16.24 11.35 -5.63
N ALA A 126 14.99 11.79 -5.73
CA ALA A 126 14.20 11.65 -6.95
C ALA A 126 14.91 12.26 -8.17
N ARG A 127 15.54 13.44 -8.04
CA ARG A 127 16.30 14.09 -9.12
C ARG A 127 17.51 13.25 -9.56
N ARG A 128 18.30 12.72 -8.62
CA ARG A 128 19.47 11.88 -8.93
C ARG A 128 19.08 10.54 -9.56
N GLU A 129 17.94 10.00 -9.16
CA GLU A 129 17.41 8.72 -9.63
C GLU A 129 16.58 8.87 -10.91
N GLY A 130 16.27 10.10 -11.34
CA GLY A 130 15.45 10.37 -12.53
C GLY A 130 13.97 10.04 -12.35
N LEU A 131 13.45 10.09 -11.12
CA LEU A 131 12.06 9.75 -10.81
C LEU A 131 11.15 10.99 -10.84
N PHE A 132 9.90 10.80 -11.26
CA PHE A 132 8.89 11.84 -11.12
C PHE A 132 8.47 11.95 -9.66
N LEU A 133 8.70 13.11 -9.05
CA LEU A 133 8.26 13.43 -7.69
C LEU A 133 7.76 14.87 -7.64
N GLU A 134 6.54 15.04 -7.15
CA GLU A 134 5.88 16.34 -7.07
C GLU A 134 5.11 16.47 -5.75
N GLY A 135 5.18 17.66 -5.15
CA GLY A 135 4.24 18.06 -4.11
C GLY A 135 3.16 18.92 -4.76
N LEU A 136 1.90 18.64 -4.43
CA LEU A 136 0.74 19.15 -5.15
C LEU A 136 -0.04 20.18 -4.35
N THR A 137 -0.12 20.01 -3.03
CA THR A 137 -0.88 20.90 -2.14
C THR A 137 -0.06 21.27 -0.91
N GLY A 138 -0.53 22.31 -0.21
CA GLY A 138 0.05 22.79 1.04
C GLY A 138 1.55 23.12 0.93
N ASP A 139 2.31 22.70 1.93
CA ASP A 139 3.75 22.87 2.04
C ASP A 139 4.53 21.73 1.38
N HIS A 140 3.85 20.83 0.64
CA HIS A 140 4.43 19.73 -0.11
C HIS A 140 5.15 18.66 0.73
N GLY A 141 4.80 18.51 2.01
CA GLY A 141 5.34 17.51 2.93
C GLY A 141 5.18 16.06 2.45
N GLY A 142 4.06 15.72 1.80
CA GLY A 142 3.75 14.38 1.33
C GLY A 142 4.71 13.80 0.29
N VAL A 143 5.62 14.60 -0.28
CA VAL A 143 6.68 14.09 -1.18
C VAL A 143 7.57 13.05 -0.50
N ILE A 144 7.76 13.15 0.81
CA ILE A 144 8.56 12.20 1.60
C ILE A 144 7.89 10.83 1.56
N GLY A 145 6.62 10.76 1.96
CA GLY A 145 5.93 9.49 2.02
C GLY A 145 5.55 8.93 0.66
N ALA A 146 5.28 9.78 -0.35
CA ALA A 146 5.04 9.33 -1.71
C ALA A 146 6.26 8.61 -2.31
N LEU A 147 7.47 9.16 -2.14
CA LEU A 147 8.72 8.49 -2.54
C LEU A 147 8.98 7.24 -1.70
N ALA A 148 8.75 7.31 -0.39
CA ALA A 148 8.90 6.16 0.50
C ALA A 148 7.98 5.00 0.11
N ALA A 149 6.73 5.27 -0.28
CA ALA A 149 5.76 4.25 -0.71
C ALA A 149 6.27 3.49 -1.95
N VAL A 150 6.83 4.20 -2.93
CA VAL A 150 7.42 3.58 -4.13
C VAL A 150 8.58 2.66 -3.75
N GLY A 151 9.50 3.12 -2.91
CA GLY A 151 10.63 2.32 -2.44
C GLY A 151 10.21 1.10 -1.62
N LEU A 152 9.33 1.29 -0.64
CA LEU A 152 8.82 0.21 0.20
C LEU A 152 8.07 -0.83 -0.61
N ARG A 153 7.20 -0.41 -1.54
CA ARG A 153 6.52 -1.36 -2.42
C ARG A 153 7.49 -2.09 -3.32
N LYS A 154 8.44 -1.40 -3.95
CA LYS A 154 9.45 -2.02 -4.83
C LYS A 154 10.22 -3.13 -4.10
N SER A 155 10.55 -2.91 -2.82
CA SER A 155 11.30 -3.88 -2.01
C SER A 155 10.60 -5.23 -1.86
N GLY A 156 9.26 -5.27 -2.00
CA GLY A 156 8.47 -6.47 -1.79
C GLY A 156 8.47 -6.99 -0.34
N ARG A 157 8.95 -6.19 0.62
CA ARG A 157 9.16 -6.60 2.02
C ARG A 157 8.37 -5.74 3.02
N ASP A 158 7.49 -4.87 2.54
CA ASP A 158 6.74 -3.93 3.36
C ASP A 158 5.37 -3.63 2.74
N GLY A 159 4.40 -3.31 3.59
CA GLY A 159 3.08 -2.85 3.19
C GLY A 159 1.97 -3.87 3.43
N ARG A 160 0.85 -3.36 3.93
CA ARG A 160 -0.43 -4.09 3.99
C ARG A 160 -1.15 -3.96 2.67
N ILE A 161 -1.79 -5.03 2.20
CA ILE A 161 -2.58 -4.99 0.98
C ILE A 161 -3.87 -4.22 1.24
N ALA A 162 -3.96 -3.00 0.72
CA ALA A 162 -5.12 -2.13 0.86
C ALA A 162 -6.23 -2.51 -0.13
N TRP A 163 -5.85 -3.04 -1.30
CA TRP A 163 -6.74 -3.50 -2.35
C TRP A 163 -6.03 -4.46 -3.32
N ARG A 164 -6.72 -5.54 -3.72
CA ARG A 164 -6.50 -6.42 -4.87
C ARG A 164 -7.87 -6.96 -5.31
N PRO A 165 -8.04 -7.42 -6.56
CA PRO A 165 -9.28 -8.07 -6.98
C PRO A 165 -9.66 -9.24 -6.05
N GLY A 166 -10.92 -9.27 -5.60
CA GLY A 166 -11.48 -10.33 -4.75
C GLY A 166 -11.18 -10.20 -3.25
N LEU A 167 -10.23 -9.34 -2.86
CA LEU A 167 -9.75 -9.24 -1.48
C LEU A 167 -10.82 -8.72 -0.52
N ARG A 168 -11.62 -7.73 -0.93
CA ARG A 168 -12.62 -7.07 -0.05
C ARG A 168 -14.02 -7.70 -0.15
N GLU A 169 -14.23 -8.46 -1.21
CA GLU A 169 -15.42 -9.25 -1.50
C GLU A 169 -15.40 -10.56 -0.71
N THR A 170 -14.21 -11.10 -0.40
CA THR A 170 -14.05 -12.32 0.40
C THR A 170 -14.31 -12.06 1.88
N ARG A 171 -15.30 -12.76 2.47
CA ARG A 171 -15.74 -12.59 3.87
C ARG A 171 -16.18 -13.91 4.49
N GLY A 172 -16.36 -13.90 5.82
CA GLY A 172 -16.84 -15.07 6.56
C GLY A 172 -15.74 -16.11 6.78
N ILE A 173 -16.14 -17.38 6.79
CA ILE A 173 -15.24 -18.53 6.92
C ILE A 173 -15.06 -19.16 5.54
N VAL A 174 -13.82 -19.20 5.05
CA VAL A 174 -13.47 -19.75 3.72
C VAL A 174 -12.31 -20.71 3.84
N THR A 175 -12.09 -21.57 2.84
CA THR A 175 -10.94 -22.47 2.81
C THR A 175 -9.68 -21.73 2.34
N GLY A 176 -8.51 -22.24 2.71
CA GLY A 176 -7.23 -21.75 2.17
C GLY A 176 -7.20 -21.79 0.64
N ALA A 177 -7.71 -22.85 0.02
CA ALA A 177 -7.83 -23.01 -1.42
C ALA A 177 -8.67 -21.90 -2.07
N HIS A 178 -9.80 -21.53 -1.44
CA HIS A 178 -10.63 -20.43 -1.91
C HIS A 178 -9.86 -19.11 -1.91
N LEU A 179 -9.14 -18.81 -0.82
CA LEU A 179 -8.34 -17.59 -0.70
C LEU A 179 -7.26 -17.50 -1.77
N LEU A 180 -6.49 -18.57 -1.96
CA LEU A 180 -5.39 -18.62 -2.93
C LEU A 180 -5.87 -18.48 -4.40
N THR A 181 -7.12 -18.83 -4.67
CA THR A 181 -7.67 -18.82 -6.03
C THR A 181 -8.51 -17.56 -6.33
N HIS A 182 -9.21 -17.00 -5.34
CA HIS A 182 -10.25 -15.98 -5.57
C HIS A 182 -10.09 -14.67 -4.81
N SER A 183 -9.13 -14.54 -3.87
CA SER A 183 -9.06 -13.38 -2.97
C SER A 183 -7.87 -12.44 -3.20
N GLY A 184 -7.03 -12.70 -4.21
CA GLY A 184 -5.80 -11.92 -4.41
C GLY A 184 -4.74 -12.14 -3.32
N ILE A 185 -4.84 -13.24 -2.56
CA ILE A 185 -3.81 -13.72 -1.64
C ILE A 185 -2.95 -14.75 -2.38
N ASP A 186 -1.63 -14.62 -2.29
CA ASP A 186 -0.69 -15.51 -2.98
C ASP A 186 -0.15 -16.62 -2.06
N ALA A 187 -0.20 -16.42 -0.73
CA ALA A 187 0.20 -17.43 0.25
C ALA A 187 -0.51 -17.21 1.61
N ILE A 188 -0.61 -18.27 2.40
CA ILE A 188 -1.16 -18.23 3.77
C ILE A 188 -0.11 -18.82 4.69
N ARG A 189 0.26 -18.10 5.75
CA ARG A 189 1.29 -18.51 6.70
C ARG A 189 0.85 -18.32 8.13
N GLN A 190 1.29 -19.20 9.00
CA GLN A 190 1.16 -19.04 10.44
C GLN A 190 2.06 -17.90 10.92
N VAL A 191 1.53 -17.06 11.80
CA VAL A 191 2.21 -15.83 12.23
C VAL A 191 3.48 -16.07 13.04
N HIS A 192 3.54 -17.16 13.82
CA HIS A 192 4.67 -17.44 14.72
C HIS A 192 5.73 -18.35 14.09
N SER A 193 5.31 -19.42 13.40
CA SER A 193 6.24 -20.39 12.81
C SER A 193 6.66 -20.02 11.38
N GLY A 194 5.86 -19.20 10.69
CA GLY A 194 6.06 -18.92 9.26
C GLY A 194 5.65 -20.07 8.34
N GLU A 195 5.23 -21.21 8.90
CA GLU A 195 4.84 -22.40 8.15
C GLU A 195 3.58 -22.15 7.32
N PRO A 196 3.47 -22.78 6.13
CA PRO A 196 2.26 -22.70 5.32
C PRO A 196 1.06 -23.32 6.03
N VAL A 197 -0.12 -22.82 5.69
CA VAL A 197 -1.41 -23.39 6.14
C VAL A 197 -1.97 -24.33 5.07
N ASP A 198 -2.60 -25.42 5.49
CA ASP A 198 -3.20 -26.39 4.58
C ASP A 198 -4.33 -25.72 3.77
N ALA A 199 -4.38 -26.01 2.46
CA ALA A 199 -5.38 -25.40 1.58
C ALA A 199 -6.82 -25.84 1.92
N SER A 200 -7.00 -26.98 2.59
CA SER A 200 -8.30 -27.46 3.06
C SER A 200 -8.76 -26.82 4.37
N ASP A 201 -7.84 -26.21 5.12
CA ASP A 201 -8.18 -25.57 6.40
C ASP A 201 -9.12 -24.38 6.20
N ARG A 202 -10.01 -24.18 7.18
CA ARG A 202 -10.96 -23.09 7.18
C ARG A 202 -10.41 -21.93 8.00
N ILE A 203 -10.54 -20.73 7.44
CA ILE A 203 -10.00 -19.49 7.98
C ILE A 203 -11.15 -18.49 8.10
N SER A 204 -11.33 -17.92 9.29
CA SER A 204 -12.20 -16.76 9.50
C SER A 204 -11.48 -15.51 8.99
N VAL A 205 -12.05 -14.88 7.96
CA VAL A 205 -11.47 -13.71 7.29
C VAL A 205 -12.29 -12.45 7.49
N ASN A 206 -13.06 -12.35 8.58
CA ASN A 206 -13.82 -11.13 8.86
C ASN A 206 -12.91 -10.00 9.37
N PRO A 207 -13.13 -8.73 8.95
CA PRO A 207 -14.13 -8.29 7.98
C PRO A 207 -13.75 -8.56 6.51
N TRP A 208 -12.48 -8.81 6.21
CA TRP A 208 -11.94 -9.27 4.92
C TRP A 208 -10.46 -9.71 5.13
N PRO A 209 -9.87 -10.57 4.27
CA PRO A 209 -8.49 -11.08 4.42
C PRO A 209 -7.43 -9.99 4.25
N ARG A 210 -6.87 -9.49 5.35
CA ARG A 210 -5.85 -8.43 5.35
C ARG A 210 -4.45 -9.01 5.13
N GLY A 211 -4.04 -9.14 3.87
CA GLY A 211 -2.69 -9.58 3.52
C GLY A 211 -1.61 -8.52 3.82
N VAL A 212 -0.37 -8.98 3.93
CA VAL A 212 0.86 -8.18 3.99
C VAL A 212 1.81 -8.59 2.87
N MET A 213 2.70 -7.70 2.47
CA MET A 213 3.69 -7.95 1.43
C MET A 213 4.92 -8.65 2.04
N ILE A 214 5.22 -9.87 1.58
CA ILE A 214 6.41 -10.63 1.99
C ILE A 214 7.02 -11.28 0.75
N ASP A 215 8.29 -10.98 0.47
CA ASP A 215 9.04 -11.45 -0.70
C ASP A 215 8.27 -11.25 -2.03
N GLY A 216 7.65 -10.07 -2.17
CA GLY A 216 6.88 -9.68 -3.36
C GLY A 216 5.50 -10.33 -3.49
N ARG A 217 5.06 -11.11 -2.50
CA ARG A 217 3.77 -11.80 -2.47
C ARG A 217 2.82 -11.21 -1.42
N ALA A 218 1.53 -11.18 -1.73
CA ALA A 218 0.47 -10.92 -0.76
C ALA A 218 0.26 -12.16 0.13
N VAL A 219 0.77 -12.10 1.35
CA VAL A 219 0.69 -13.19 2.33
C VAL A 219 -0.37 -12.88 3.37
N LEU A 220 -1.31 -13.81 3.57
CA LEU A 220 -2.24 -13.76 4.69
C LEU A 220 -1.59 -14.41 5.91
N LEU A 221 -1.37 -13.62 6.96
CA LEU A 221 -0.89 -14.12 8.25
C LEU A 221 -2.07 -14.53 9.11
N VAL A 222 -2.01 -15.74 9.65
CA VAL A 222 -3.07 -16.31 10.50
C VAL A 222 -2.49 -16.91 11.79
N GLU A 223 -3.36 -17.07 12.77
CA GLU A 223 -3.08 -17.76 14.03
C GLU A 223 -4.20 -18.74 14.36
N PRO A 224 -3.94 -19.79 15.16
CA PRO A 224 -4.99 -20.72 15.58
C PRO A 224 -6.08 -19.96 16.33
N THR A 225 -7.35 -20.33 16.11
CA THR A 225 -8.48 -19.72 16.84
C THR A 225 -8.42 -19.96 18.34
N GLY A 226 -7.70 -20.99 18.78
CA GLY A 226 -7.57 -21.37 20.19
C GLY A 226 -8.86 -21.92 20.81
N ASN A 227 -9.96 -21.98 20.05
CA ASN A 227 -11.26 -22.42 20.49
C ASN A 227 -11.73 -23.65 19.69
N PRO A 228 -11.76 -24.85 20.30
CA PRO A 228 -12.15 -26.08 19.60
C PRO A 228 -13.63 -26.11 19.16
N ASN A 229 -14.46 -25.16 19.62
CA ASN A 229 -15.86 -25.03 19.21
C ASN A 229 -16.06 -24.13 17.97
N GLU A 230 -15.00 -23.54 17.42
CA GLU A 230 -15.10 -22.72 16.22
C GLU A 230 -15.15 -23.57 14.95
N GLN A 231 -15.94 -23.11 13.97
CA GLN A 231 -16.09 -23.77 12.66
C GLN A 231 -14.86 -23.57 11.75
N CYS A 232 -13.74 -23.08 12.29
CA CYS A 232 -12.50 -22.81 11.58
C CYS A 232 -11.28 -23.03 12.47
N GLN A 233 -10.19 -23.46 11.84
CA GLN A 233 -8.90 -23.72 12.47
C GLN A 233 -8.11 -22.42 12.71
N TRP A 234 -8.32 -21.42 11.84
CA TRP A 234 -7.49 -20.22 11.79
C TRP A 234 -8.30 -18.93 11.81
N GLN A 235 -7.72 -17.89 12.38
CA GLN A 235 -8.20 -16.51 12.31
C GLN A 235 -7.09 -15.57 11.83
N LEU A 236 -7.46 -14.38 11.35
CA LEU A 236 -6.51 -13.37 10.93
C LEU A 236 -5.58 -12.94 12.07
N ALA A 237 -4.29 -12.78 11.79
CA ALA A 237 -3.35 -12.23 12.75
C ALA A 237 -3.80 -10.83 13.25
N PRO A 238 -3.56 -10.50 14.54
CA PRO A 238 -3.90 -9.21 15.12
C PRO A 238 -3.30 -8.03 14.34
N LYS A 239 -4.03 -6.90 14.34
CA LYS A 239 -3.60 -5.67 13.63
C LYS A 239 -2.22 -5.18 14.03
N ASP A 240 -1.81 -5.37 15.29
CA ASP A 240 -0.50 -4.91 15.78
C ASP A 240 0.67 -5.70 15.18
N ILE A 241 0.44 -6.96 14.80
CA ILE A 241 1.42 -7.72 14.01
C ILE A 241 1.45 -7.19 12.58
N LEU A 242 0.28 -6.98 11.97
CA LEU A 242 0.21 -6.48 10.59
C LEU A 242 0.80 -5.06 10.44
N ARG A 243 0.81 -4.25 11.50
CA ARG A 243 1.41 -2.89 11.50
C ARG A 243 2.93 -2.87 11.38
N GLN A 244 3.59 -4.01 11.59
CA GLN A 244 5.03 -4.15 11.41
C GLN A 244 5.43 -4.16 9.93
N TYR A 245 4.44 -4.34 9.05
CA TYR A 245 4.52 -4.25 7.58
C TYR A 245 3.83 -2.97 7.10
#